data_AF-A0A0F9W9H4-F1
#
_entry.id   AF-A0A0F9W9H4-F1
#
_cell.length_a   1.000
_cell.length_b   1.000
_cell.length_c   1.000
_cell.angle_alpha   90.00
_cell.angle_beta   90.00
_cell.angle_gamma   90.00
#
_symmetry.space_group_name_H-M   'P 1'
#
loop_
_entity.id
_entity.type
_entity.pdbx_description
1 polymer ?
#
loop_
_entity_poly.entity_id
_entity_poly.type
_entity_poly.pdbx_seq_one_letter_code
_entity_poly.pdbx_strand_id
1 'polypeptide(L)'
;MVLINGYANIGSVRHGTTGEAIKDIFDIHFPNAGGVADLTWGKGGFWSKLGSSGLPPNYIQVIGLDIDVSGKAQIKSDYRLVPLQTQSVDVAVFDPPFIFTPGIRGLVGAKRFFLGSEAATDGRFYSGSKSDSRILAPRNAEDLRVQTLLVMIEMRRIARMGCILKGQNLITSKHPNWWTYQVIDHGHKLWGLEPEDELIQISPAARMVDPRWKRQYHFRRHHAYYLVYKWD
;
A
#
# COMPACT_ATOMS: atom_id res chain seq x y z
N MET A 1 22.28 -3.70 -12.58
CA MET A 1 22.05 -4.97 -11.87
C MET A 1 23.20 -5.89 -12.24
N VAL A 2 23.98 -6.40 -11.28
CA VAL A 2 25.02 -7.40 -11.57
C VAL A 2 24.39 -8.76 -11.32
N LEU A 3 24.03 -9.45 -12.40
CA LEU A 3 23.58 -10.84 -12.33
C LEU A 3 24.80 -11.72 -12.09
N ILE A 4 24.77 -12.54 -11.03
CA ILE A 4 25.72 -13.63 -10.86
C ILE A 4 24.95 -14.90 -11.25
N ASN A 5 25.35 -15.55 -12.35
CA ASN A 5 24.70 -16.75 -12.88
C ASN A 5 23.18 -16.62 -13.16
N GLY A 6 22.72 -15.43 -13.57
CA GLY A 6 21.29 -15.18 -13.84
C GLY A 6 20.43 -15.00 -12.59
N TYR A 7 21.01 -15.12 -11.39
CA TYR A 7 20.34 -14.86 -10.12
C TYR A 7 20.47 -13.37 -9.76
N ALA A 8 19.36 -12.70 -9.47
CA ALA A 8 19.35 -11.29 -9.12
C ALA A 8 20.04 -11.00 -7.77
N ASN A 9 20.26 -12.03 -6.93
CA ASN A 9 20.82 -11.94 -5.58
C ASN A 9 20.12 -10.89 -4.70
N ILE A 10 18.79 -10.84 -4.81
CA ILE A 10 17.92 -9.97 -4.02
C ILE A 10 17.40 -10.81 -2.85
N GLY A 11 17.67 -10.37 -1.62
CA GLY A 11 17.16 -11.03 -0.41
C GLY A 11 15.77 -10.53 -0.03
N SER A 12 15.09 -11.28 0.85
CA SER A 12 13.77 -10.90 1.40
C SER A 12 13.81 -9.60 2.20
N VAL A 13 14.99 -9.15 2.64
CA VAL A 13 15.19 -7.86 3.30
C VAL A 13 15.87 -6.88 2.35
N ARG A 14 15.13 -5.87 1.89
CA ARG A 14 15.62 -4.80 1.03
C ARG A 14 15.88 -3.53 1.82
N HIS A 15 17.14 -3.16 1.98
CA HIS A 15 17.51 -1.83 2.46
C HIS A 15 17.37 -0.82 1.32
N GLY A 16 16.59 0.25 1.49
CA GLY A 16 16.47 1.28 0.47
C GLY A 16 15.09 1.93 0.40
N THR A 17 14.81 2.46 -0.78
CA THR A 17 13.57 3.19 -1.07
C THR A 17 12.44 2.27 -1.46
N THR A 18 11.22 2.79 -1.35
CA THR A 18 10.00 2.11 -1.78
C THR A 18 9.97 1.88 -3.30
N GLY A 19 10.53 2.80 -4.10
CA GLY A 19 10.64 2.60 -5.55
C GLY A 19 11.54 1.42 -5.91
N GLU A 20 12.69 1.28 -5.23
CA GLU A 20 13.57 0.12 -5.41
C GLU A 20 12.88 -1.20 -5.04
N ALA A 21 12.15 -1.23 -3.92
CA ALA A 21 11.41 -2.42 -3.50
C ALA A 21 10.34 -2.82 -4.54
N ILE A 22 9.58 -1.85 -5.06
CA ILE A 22 8.60 -2.09 -6.12
C ILE A 22 9.28 -2.61 -7.39
N LYS A 23 10.39 -2.00 -7.79
CA LYS A 23 11.16 -2.46 -8.96
C LYS A 23 11.58 -3.92 -8.82
N ASP A 24 12.17 -4.29 -7.68
CA ASP A 24 12.63 -5.65 -7.41
C ASP A 24 11.47 -6.66 -7.48
N ILE A 25 10.29 -6.29 -6.97
CA ILE A 25 9.08 -7.12 -7.06
C ILE A 25 8.65 -7.31 -8.52
N PHE A 26 8.60 -6.25 -9.33
CA PHE A 26 8.22 -6.37 -10.74
C PHE A 26 9.22 -7.21 -11.53
N ASP A 27 10.52 -7.03 -11.32
CA ASP A 27 11.57 -7.80 -12.01
C ASP A 27 11.45 -9.31 -11.74
N ILE A 28 11.09 -9.70 -10.50
CA ILE A 28 11.00 -11.11 -10.09
C ILE A 28 9.62 -11.71 -10.43
N HIS A 29 8.55 -11.01 -10.04
CA HIS A 29 7.21 -11.60 -9.99
C HIS A 29 6.32 -11.26 -11.18
N PHE A 30 6.56 -10.10 -11.81
CA PHE A 30 5.73 -9.56 -12.89
C PHE A 30 6.56 -8.99 -14.07
N PRO A 31 7.56 -9.73 -14.61
CA PRO A 31 8.50 -9.20 -15.61
C PRO A 31 7.83 -8.82 -16.94
N ASN A 32 6.64 -9.36 -17.20
CA ASN A 32 5.88 -9.14 -18.43
C ASN A 32 4.68 -8.19 -18.23
N ALA A 33 4.54 -7.54 -17.06
CA ALA A 33 3.46 -6.59 -16.84
C ALA A 33 3.64 -5.34 -17.71
N GLY A 34 2.60 -4.99 -18.46
CA GLY A 34 2.51 -3.81 -19.31
C GLY A 34 1.59 -2.70 -18.74
N GLY A 35 0.63 -3.05 -17.89
CA GLY A 35 -0.34 -2.10 -17.31
C GLY A 35 -0.49 -2.28 -15.80
N VAL A 36 -0.37 -1.19 -15.04
CA VAL A 36 -0.46 -1.21 -13.57
C VAL A 36 -1.47 -0.19 -13.08
N ALA A 37 -2.31 -0.58 -12.12
CA ALA A 37 -3.13 0.36 -11.35
C ALA A 37 -2.47 0.62 -10.00
N ASP A 38 -2.11 1.87 -9.72
CA ASP A 38 -1.75 2.33 -8.37
C ASP A 38 -2.98 2.94 -7.72
N LEU A 39 -3.58 2.21 -6.78
CA LEU A 39 -4.85 2.61 -6.15
C LEU A 39 -4.69 3.74 -5.12
N THR A 40 -3.44 4.16 -4.85
CA THR A 40 -3.08 5.09 -3.78
C THR A 40 -1.95 6.02 -4.25
N TRP A 41 -2.07 6.56 -5.46
CA TRP A 41 -1.02 7.25 -6.21
C TRP A 41 -0.30 8.35 -5.42
N GLY A 42 -1.05 9.22 -4.76
CA GLY A 42 -0.52 10.38 -4.07
C GLY A 42 0.24 11.31 -4.99
N LYS A 43 1.56 11.27 -4.91
CA LYS A 43 2.47 12.06 -5.76
C LYS A 43 3.27 11.20 -6.75
N GLY A 44 2.89 9.92 -6.91
CA GLY A 44 3.65 8.95 -7.71
C GLY A 44 5.01 8.63 -7.11
N GLY A 45 5.13 8.58 -5.78
CA GLY A 45 6.41 8.41 -5.08
C GLY A 45 7.13 7.08 -5.42
N PHE A 46 6.36 6.02 -5.68
CA PHE A 46 6.89 4.72 -6.10
C PHE A 46 7.60 4.83 -7.45
N TRP A 47 7.04 5.65 -8.32
CA TRP A 47 7.37 5.69 -9.75
C TRP A 47 8.37 6.81 -10.09
N SER A 48 8.30 7.93 -9.36
CA SER A 48 9.04 9.17 -9.67
C SER A 48 10.56 9.05 -9.57
N LYS A 49 11.09 8.21 -8.67
CA LYS A 49 12.54 8.01 -8.50
C LYS A 49 13.13 6.90 -9.36
N LEU A 50 12.29 6.21 -10.13
CA LEU A 50 12.78 5.22 -11.07
C LEU A 50 13.29 5.85 -12.38
N GLY A 51 13.02 7.15 -12.59
CA GLY A 51 13.51 7.95 -13.71
C GLY A 51 14.91 8.52 -13.47
N SER A 52 15.93 7.71 -13.79
CA SER A 52 17.30 8.05 -14.22
C SER A 52 18.11 6.75 -14.45
N SER A 53 17.70 5.63 -13.84
CA SER A 53 18.38 4.33 -13.98
C SER A 53 17.51 3.11 -13.60
N GLY A 54 16.18 3.21 -13.52
CA GLY A 54 15.39 2.20 -12.79
C GLY A 54 14.01 1.80 -13.28
N LEU A 55 13.35 2.52 -14.19
CA LEU A 55 12.21 1.97 -14.95
C LEU A 55 12.71 1.52 -16.32
N PRO A 56 12.36 0.32 -16.81
CA PRO A 56 12.51 0.01 -18.22
C PRO A 56 11.79 1.12 -19.01
N PRO A 57 12.46 1.81 -19.96
CA PRO A 57 11.90 2.98 -20.64
C PRO A 57 10.56 2.75 -21.38
N ASN A 58 10.11 1.51 -21.54
CA ASN A 58 9.11 1.14 -22.55
C ASN A 58 8.01 0.14 -22.13
N TYR A 59 7.81 -0.22 -20.85
CA TYR A 59 6.92 -1.37 -20.56
C TYR A 59 5.74 -1.12 -19.62
N ILE A 60 5.89 -0.44 -18.48
CA ILE A 60 4.78 -0.34 -17.52
C ILE A 60 4.04 0.99 -17.65
N GLN A 61 2.84 0.96 -18.21
CA GLN A 61 1.89 2.07 -18.14
C GLN A 61 1.20 2.07 -16.77
N VAL A 62 1.50 3.07 -15.94
CA VAL A 62 0.86 3.22 -14.61
C VAL A 62 -0.35 4.15 -14.72
N ILE A 63 -1.51 3.62 -14.33
CA ILE A 63 -2.74 4.38 -14.08
C ILE A 63 -2.78 4.68 -12.58
N GLY A 64 -2.55 5.94 -12.22
CA GLY A 64 -2.65 6.42 -10.86
C GLY A 64 -4.09 6.79 -10.50
N LEU A 65 -4.58 6.20 -9.42
CA LEU A 65 -5.86 6.52 -8.80
C LEU A 65 -5.62 7.06 -7.38
N ASP A 66 -6.33 8.11 -7.02
CA ASP A 66 -6.33 8.66 -5.66
C ASP A 66 -7.62 9.48 -5.46
N ILE A 67 -8.09 9.61 -4.21
CA ILE A 67 -9.22 10.50 -3.92
C ILE A 67 -8.78 11.96 -4.08
N ASP A 68 -7.51 12.25 -3.80
CA ASP A 68 -6.87 13.55 -3.96
C ASP A 68 -5.97 13.56 -5.21
N VAL A 69 -6.47 14.19 -6.26
CA VAL A 69 -5.76 14.31 -7.54
C VAL A 69 -4.70 15.43 -7.56
N SER A 70 -4.50 16.17 -6.47
CA SER A 70 -3.51 17.27 -6.42
C SER A 70 -2.08 16.82 -6.68
N GLY A 71 -1.76 15.54 -6.38
CA GLY A 71 -0.47 14.95 -6.74
C GLY A 71 -0.45 14.27 -8.12
N LYS A 72 -1.38 14.67 -9.01
CA LYS A 72 -1.47 14.30 -10.43
C LYS A 72 -1.87 12.85 -10.69
N ALA A 73 -2.72 12.27 -9.84
CA ALA A 73 -3.40 11.03 -10.18
C ALA A 73 -4.30 11.25 -11.41
N GLN A 74 -4.32 10.28 -12.33
CA GLN A 74 -5.08 10.36 -13.57
C GLN A 74 -6.58 10.21 -13.32
N ILE A 75 -6.97 9.43 -12.31
CA ILE A 75 -8.36 9.14 -11.99
C ILE A 75 -8.63 9.49 -10.52
N LYS A 76 -9.64 10.34 -10.30
CA LYS A 76 -10.19 10.55 -8.96
C LYS A 76 -11.03 9.34 -8.56
N SER A 77 -10.59 8.56 -7.59
CA SER A 77 -11.28 7.32 -7.20
C SER A 77 -11.00 6.95 -5.75
N ASP A 78 -12.04 6.39 -5.12
CA ASP A 78 -11.91 5.63 -3.88
C ASP A 78 -11.38 4.24 -4.21
N TYR A 79 -10.30 3.81 -3.57
CA TYR A 79 -9.68 2.50 -3.81
C TYR A 79 -10.60 1.31 -3.49
N ARG A 80 -11.73 1.54 -2.81
CA ARG A 80 -12.76 0.51 -2.52
C ARG A 80 -13.82 0.40 -3.64
N LEU A 81 -13.83 1.34 -4.58
CA LEU A 81 -14.76 1.45 -5.70
C LEU A 81 -13.98 1.93 -6.93
N VAL A 82 -13.21 1.03 -7.53
CA VAL A 82 -12.26 1.35 -8.58
C VAL A 82 -12.98 1.39 -9.93
N PRO A 83 -12.99 2.52 -10.66
CA PRO A 83 -13.71 2.69 -11.92
C PRO A 83 -12.94 2.09 -13.12
N LEU A 84 -12.30 0.94 -12.92
CA LEU A 84 -11.62 0.17 -13.96
C LEU A 84 -12.43 -1.09 -14.28
N GLN A 85 -12.36 -1.52 -15.53
CA GLN A 85 -13.01 -2.75 -15.97
C GLN A 85 -12.34 -3.97 -15.33
N THR A 86 -13.08 -5.07 -15.21
CA THR A 86 -12.55 -6.35 -14.76
C THR A 86 -11.37 -6.77 -15.63
N GLN A 87 -10.26 -7.20 -15.00
CA GLN A 87 -9.03 -7.66 -15.66
C GLN A 87 -8.44 -6.68 -16.70
N SER A 88 -8.64 -5.37 -16.51
CA SER A 88 -8.18 -4.33 -17.44
C SER A 88 -6.73 -3.88 -17.23
N VAL A 89 -6.12 -4.27 -16.11
CA VAL A 89 -4.69 -4.06 -15.83
C VAL A 89 -4.02 -5.38 -15.51
N ASP A 90 -2.69 -5.40 -15.57
CA ASP A 90 -1.92 -6.60 -15.27
C ASP A 90 -1.76 -6.79 -13.77
N VAL A 91 -1.32 -5.72 -13.08
CA VAL A 91 -1.06 -5.73 -11.65
C VAL A 91 -1.74 -4.55 -10.98
N ALA A 92 -2.37 -4.79 -9.83
CA ALA A 92 -2.84 -3.72 -8.94
C ALA A 92 -1.87 -3.54 -7.76
N VAL A 93 -1.60 -2.29 -7.39
CA VAL A 93 -0.72 -1.92 -6.28
C VAL A 93 -1.51 -1.07 -5.27
N PHE A 94 -1.33 -1.38 -3.99
CA PHE A 94 -2.01 -0.67 -2.91
C PHE A 94 -1.05 -0.35 -1.75
N ASP A 95 -1.01 0.92 -1.35
CA ASP A 95 -0.30 1.45 -0.19
C ASP A 95 -1.30 2.16 0.74
N PRO A 96 -1.90 1.44 1.71
CA PRO A 96 -2.95 1.94 2.56
C PRO A 96 -2.51 3.15 3.40
N PRO A 97 -3.47 3.91 3.94
CA PRO A 97 -3.18 4.89 4.98
C PRO A 97 -2.53 4.23 6.20
N PHE A 98 -1.47 4.85 6.73
CA PHE A 98 -0.83 4.41 7.97
C PHE A 98 -1.50 5.06 9.20
N ILE A 99 -1.90 4.24 10.18
CA ILE A 99 -2.40 4.68 11.49
C ILE A 99 -1.29 4.53 12.53
N PHE A 100 -0.61 5.61 12.90
CA PHE A 100 0.52 5.54 13.86
C PHE A 100 0.11 5.72 15.33
N THR A 101 -1.09 6.23 15.60
CA THR A 101 -1.61 6.44 16.97
C THR A 101 -3.09 6.03 17.00
N PRO A 102 -3.59 5.45 18.12
CA PRO A 102 -5.02 5.19 18.29
C PRO A 102 -5.85 6.46 18.06
N GLY A 103 -6.85 6.34 17.18
CA GLY A 103 -7.75 7.42 16.82
C GLY A 103 -7.27 8.31 15.66
N ILE A 104 -8.13 9.24 15.31
CA ILE A 104 -8.08 10.05 14.09
C ILE A 104 -6.82 10.92 13.95
N ARG A 105 -6.19 11.31 15.07
CA ARG A 105 -4.99 12.17 15.12
C ARG A 105 -3.73 11.51 14.52
N GLY A 106 -3.77 10.20 14.27
CA GLY A 106 -2.61 9.42 13.83
C GLY A 106 -2.61 9.00 12.37
N LEU A 107 -3.55 9.45 11.54
CA LEU A 107 -3.66 9.00 10.16
C LEU A 107 -2.91 9.92 9.20
N VAL A 108 -1.79 9.43 8.66
CA VAL A 108 -0.95 10.19 7.71
C VAL A 108 -1.61 10.16 6.33
N GLY A 109 -1.80 11.34 5.74
CA GLY A 109 -2.35 11.47 4.39
C GLY A 109 -3.87 11.32 4.30
N ALA A 110 -4.61 11.51 5.40
CA ALA A 110 -6.07 11.34 5.44
C ALA A 110 -6.85 11.96 4.27
N LYS A 111 -6.36 13.10 3.75
CA LYS A 111 -6.95 13.77 2.58
C LYS A 111 -6.98 12.94 1.29
N ARG A 112 -6.00 12.06 1.14
CA ARG A 112 -5.81 11.19 -0.03
C ARG A 112 -6.63 9.91 0.02
N PHE A 113 -7.07 9.52 1.20
CA PHE A 113 -7.73 8.23 1.40
C PHE A 113 -9.22 8.36 1.69
N PHE A 114 -9.72 9.56 2.04
CA PHE A 114 -11.11 9.77 2.46
C PHE A 114 -11.69 11.09 1.91
N LEU A 115 -12.89 11.05 1.34
CA LEU A 115 -13.67 12.24 0.98
C LEU A 115 -14.20 12.96 2.23
N GLY A 116 -14.31 14.30 2.19
CA GLY A 116 -14.74 15.13 3.33
C GLY A 116 -13.67 15.38 4.40
N SER A 117 -12.46 14.89 4.16
CA SER A 117 -11.23 15.08 4.96
C SER A 117 -10.61 16.47 4.84
N GLU A 118 -11.14 17.35 3.99
CA GLU A 118 -10.67 18.73 3.87
C GLU A 118 -10.72 19.49 5.21
N ALA A 119 -11.64 19.09 6.10
CA ALA A 119 -11.77 19.54 7.49
C ALA A 119 -10.62 19.10 8.43
N ALA A 120 -9.69 18.26 7.96
CA ALA A 120 -8.62 17.68 8.77
C ALA A 120 -7.34 18.53 8.87
N THR A 121 -7.41 19.84 8.61
CA THR A 121 -6.25 20.75 8.68
C THR A 121 -5.65 20.86 10.09
N ASP A 122 -6.42 20.54 11.14
CA ASP A 122 -5.99 20.62 12.55
C ASP A 122 -5.89 19.25 13.27
N GLY A 123 -5.83 18.15 12.51
CA GLY A 123 -5.68 16.81 13.08
C GLY A 123 -6.87 16.32 13.92
N ARG A 124 -8.01 17.02 13.90
CA ARG A 124 -9.27 16.62 14.55
C ARG A 124 -10.34 16.42 13.48
N PHE A 125 -10.68 15.18 13.13
CA PHE A 125 -12.01 14.94 12.57
C PHE A 125 -13.01 14.97 13.72
N TYR A 126 -14.05 15.78 13.58
CA TYR A 126 -15.30 15.57 14.29
C TYR A 126 -16.15 14.61 13.45
N SER A 127 -16.64 13.53 14.06
CA SER A 127 -17.63 12.63 13.47
C SER A 127 -18.96 13.38 13.31
N GLY A 128 -19.06 14.23 12.30
CA GLY A 128 -20.16 15.17 12.16
C GLY A 128 -20.95 15.08 10.86
N SER A 129 -20.40 14.51 9.79
CA SER A 129 -21.15 14.34 8.55
C SER A 129 -21.83 12.98 8.53
N LYS A 130 -23.09 12.94 8.95
CA LYS A 130 -23.97 11.76 8.89
C LYS A 130 -24.42 11.39 7.46
N SER A 131 -23.90 12.03 6.41
CA SER A 131 -24.54 11.97 5.08
C SER A 131 -23.95 10.99 4.06
N ASP A 132 -22.76 10.40 4.25
CA ASP A 132 -22.34 9.24 3.44
C ASP A 132 -21.50 8.24 4.24
N SER A 133 -22.13 7.15 4.68
CA SER A 133 -21.52 6.06 5.45
C SER A 133 -20.46 5.28 4.66
N ARG A 134 -20.37 5.47 3.33
CA ARG A 134 -19.47 4.70 2.48
C ARG A 134 -18.05 5.26 2.47
N ILE A 135 -17.79 6.49 2.95
CA ILE A 135 -16.48 7.15 2.82
C ILE A 135 -16.04 7.78 4.14
N LEU A 136 -15.83 6.95 5.17
CA LEU A 136 -15.31 7.39 6.46
C LEU A 136 -13.86 6.95 6.63
N ALA A 137 -13.00 7.85 7.11
CA ALA A 137 -11.66 7.52 7.58
C ALA A 137 -11.71 6.39 8.62
N PRO A 138 -10.81 5.39 8.57
CA PRO A 138 -10.79 4.32 9.54
C PRO A 138 -10.49 4.93 10.89
N ARG A 139 -11.38 4.71 11.84
CA ARG A 139 -11.29 5.29 13.19
C ARG A 139 -10.37 4.45 14.07
N ASN A 140 -10.17 3.19 13.70
CA ASN A 140 -9.44 2.20 14.44
C ASN A 140 -8.84 1.14 13.49
N ALA A 141 -8.10 0.21 14.07
CA ALA A 141 -7.50 -0.92 13.38
C ALA A 141 -8.51 -1.80 12.61
N GLU A 142 -9.71 -1.96 13.15
CA GLU A 142 -10.75 -2.81 12.57
C GLU A 142 -11.35 -2.17 11.31
N ASP A 143 -11.63 -0.86 11.34
CA ASP A 143 -12.07 -0.13 10.15
C ASP A 143 -11.01 -0.24 9.03
N LEU A 144 -9.71 -0.14 9.36
CA LEU A 144 -8.62 -0.30 8.38
C LEU A 144 -8.56 -1.73 7.84
N ARG A 145 -8.78 -2.74 8.70
CA ARG A 145 -8.85 -4.15 8.29
C ARG A 145 -9.99 -4.37 7.29
N VAL A 146 -11.19 -3.82 7.56
CA VAL A 146 -12.33 -3.90 6.63
C VAL A 146 -12.04 -3.18 5.32
N GLN A 147 -11.43 -1.99 5.35
CA GLN A 147 -11.05 -1.29 4.12
C GLN A 147 -9.99 -2.05 3.30
N THR A 148 -9.06 -2.72 3.97
CA THR A 148 -8.07 -3.61 3.34
C THR A 148 -8.76 -4.78 2.63
N LEU A 149 -9.77 -5.38 3.26
CA LEU A 149 -10.57 -6.43 2.63
C LEU A 149 -11.31 -5.93 1.37
N LEU A 150 -11.91 -4.72 1.43
CA LEU A 150 -12.64 -4.15 0.30
C LEU A 150 -11.73 -3.84 -0.90
N VAL A 151 -10.53 -3.29 -0.66
CA VAL A 151 -9.59 -3.04 -1.76
C VAL A 151 -9.04 -4.32 -2.34
N MET A 152 -8.83 -5.37 -1.52
CA MET A 152 -8.43 -6.69 -2.02
C MET A 152 -9.45 -7.19 -3.04
N ILE A 153 -10.75 -7.13 -2.73
CA ILE A 153 -11.81 -7.52 -3.67
C ILE A 153 -11.67 -6.76 -5.00
N GLU A 154 -11.45 -5.44 -4.96
CA GLU A 154 -11.26 -4.63 -6.17
C GLU A 154 -9.96 -4.97 -6.91
N MET A 155 -8.84 -5.19 -6.22
CA MET A 155 -7.57 -5.61 -6.82
C MET A 155 -7.71 -6.94 -7.56
N ARG A 156 -8.41 -7.92 -6.98
CA ARG A 156 -8.72 -9.21 -7.64
C ARG A 156 -9.61 -9.03 -8.85
N ARG A 157 -10.57 -8.09 -8.80
CA ARG A 157 -11.46 -7.81 -9.92
C ARG A 157 -10.72 -7.17 -11.09
N ILE A 158 -9.88 -6.16 -10.86
CA ILE A 158 -9.30 -5.32 -11.92
C ILE A 158 -8.00 -5.89 -12.51
N ALA A 159 -7.23 -6.66 -11.75
CA ALA A 159 -5.92 -7.15 -12.16
C ALA A 159 -5.99 -8.58 -12.71
N ARG A 160 -5.32 -8.83 -13.85
CA ARG A 160 -5.31 -10.15 -14.50
C ARG A 160 -4.15 -11.05 -14.09
N MET A 161 -3.01 -10.51 -13.64
CA MET A 161 -1.82 -11.30 -13.26
C MET A 161 -1.64 -11.42 -11.74
N GLY A 162 -2.03 -10.40 -10.97
CA GLY A 162 -1.78 -10.40 -9.54
C GLY A 162 -1.90 -9.04 -8.89
N CYS A 163 -1.50 -8.96 -7.63
CA CYS A 163 -1.52 -7.71 -6.90
C CYS A 163 -0.40 -7.61 -5.85
N ILE A 164 -0.05 -6.38 -5.50
CA ILE A 164 0.99 -6.05 -4.51
C ILE A 164 0.34 -5.19 -3.42
N LEU A 165 0.31 -5.73 -2.20
CA LEU A 165 -0.15 -4.99 -1.03
C LEU A 165 1.05 -4.57 -0.18
N LYS A 166 1.26 -3.26 -0.06
CA LYS A 166 2.25 -2.70 0.86
C LYS A 166 1.58 -2.40 2.20
N GLY A 167 2.31 -2.52 3.29
CA GLY A 167 1.80 -2.13 4.60
C GLY A 167 2.85 -2.20 5.70
N GLN A 168 2.39 -1.97 6.93
CA GLN A 168 3.23 -2.03 8.14
C GLN A 168 2.43 -2.69 9.26
N ASN A 169 3.10 -3.55 10.02
CA ASN A 169 2.57 -4.00 11.29
C ASN A 169 2.49 -2.79 12.24
N LEU A 170 1.28 -2.42 12.62
CA LEU A 170 1.03 -1.23 13.44
C LEU A 170 1.34 -1.55 14.92
N ILE A 171 1.61 -0.50 15.69
CA ILE A 171 1.75 -0.62 17.14
C ILE A 171 0.88 0.43 17.79
N THR A 172 -0.15 0.00 18.51
CA THR A 172 -1.09 0.87 19.20
C THR A 172 -0.94 0.66 20.71
N SER A 173 -0.58 1.71 21.45
CA SER A 173 -0.44 1.63 22.92
C SER A 173 0.42 0.46 23.42
N LYS A 174 1.52 0.12 22.71
CA LYS A 174 2.43 -1.02 22.98
C LYS A 174 1.89 -2.40 22.62
N HIS A 175 0.73 -2.48 21.97
CA HIS A 175 0.19 -3.73 21.45
C HIS A 175 0.41 -3.79 19.94
N PRO A 176 1.05 -4.86 19.43
CA PRO A 176 1.20 -5.03 18.00
C PRO A 176 -0.15 -5.35 17.36
N ASN A 177 -0.42 -4.71 16.24
CA ASN A 177 -1.45 -5.09 15.30
C ASN A 177 -0.77 -5.64 14.04
N TRP A 178 -1.11 -6.89 13.75
CA TRP A 178 -0.45 -7.76 12.81
C TRP A 178 -1.06 -7.66 11.41
N TRP A 179 -0.88 -6.49 10.78
CA TRP A 179 -1.40 -6.23 9.44
C TRP A 179 -1.02 -7.31 8.42
N THR A 180 0.23 -7.80 8.44
CA THR A 180 0.67 -8.84 7.50
C THR A 180 -0.16 -10.12 7.63
N TYR A 181 -0.36 -10.59 8.86
CA TYR A 181 -1.17 -11.78 9.13
C TYR A 181 -2.65 -11.57 8.78
N GLN A 182 -3.17 -10.36 8.97
CA GLN A 182 -4.56 -10.04 8.58
C GLN A 182 -4.75 -10.10 7.07
N VAL A 183 -3.80 -9.56 6.29
CA VAL A 183 -3.86 -9.62 4.82
C VAL A 183 -3.70 -11.04 4.31
N ILE A 184 -2.80 -11.82 4.92
CA ILE A 184 -2.63 -13.25 4.59
C ILE A 184 -3.93 -14.02 4.83
N ASP A 185 -4.52 -13.87 6.02
CA ASP A 185 -5.82 -14.47 6.37
C ASP A 185 -6.94 -14.02 5.42
N HIS A 186 -6.95 -12.76 4.98
CA HIS A 186 -7.89 -12.28 3.97
C HIS A 186 -7.66 -12.91 2.60
N GLY A 187 -6.42 -13.03 2.14
CA GLY A 187 -6.10 -13.67 0.85
C GLY A 187 -6.55 -15.13 0.85
N HIS A 188 -6.29 -15.84 1.95
CA HIS A 188 -6.75 -17.21 2.14
C HIS A 188 -8.28 -17.30 2.10
N LYS A 189 -8.99 -16.45 2.85
CA LYS A 189 -10.47 -16.48 2.94
C LYS A 189 -11.18 -16.01 1.68
N LEU A 190 -10.64 -15.00 1.00
CA LEU A 190 -11.28 -14.40 -0.18
C LEU A 190 -10.95 -15.16 -1.46
N TRP A 191 -9.71 -15.65 -1.59
CA TRP A 191 -9.20 -16.18 -2.86
C TRP A 191 -8.74 -17.63 -2.76
N GLY A 192 -8.62 -18.19 -1.55
CA GLY A 192 -8.01 -19.50 -1.35
C GLY A 192 -6.50 -19.49 -1.64
N LEU A 193 -5.86 -18.31 -1.56
CA LEU A 193 -4.45 -18.12 -1.94
C LEU A 193 -3.61 -17.66 -0.75
N GLU A 194 -2.38 -18.17 -0.73
CA GLU A 194 -1.28 -17.61 0.07
C GLU A 194 -0.52 -16.58 -0.79
N PRO A 195 0.18 -15.60 -0.18
CA PRO A 195 1.08 -14.76 -0.95
C PRO A 195 2.19 -15.62 -1.57
N GLU A 196 2.52 -15.34 -2.83
CA GLU A 196 3.66 -15.94 -3.53
C GLU A 196 4.98 -15.57 -2.85
N ASP A 197 5.08 -14.33 -2.35
CA ASP A 197 6.29 -13.82 -1.71
C ASP A 197 6.00 -12.66 -0.75
N GLU A 198 6.94 -12.42 0.16
CA GLU A 198 6.97 -11.29 1.10
C GLU A 198 8.32 -10.57 1.04
N LEU A 199 8.31 -9.31 0.58
CA LEU A 199 9.47 -8.43 0.66
C LEU A 199 9.37 -7.52 1.89
N ILE A 200 10.44 -7.47 2.69
CA ILE A 200 10.60 -6.59 3.84
C ILE A 200 11.53 -5.43 3.44
N GLN A 201 10.98 -4.24 3.27
CA GLN A 201 11.76 -3.03 3.05
C GLN A 201 12.17 -2.40 4.38
N ILE A 202 13.46 -2.14 4.55
CA ILE A 202 13.99 -1.29 5.63
C ILE A 202 14.27 0.09 5.04
N SER A 203 13.37 1.03 5.31
CA SER A 203 13.51 2.42 4.83
C SER A 203 14.46 3.22 5.72
N PRO A 204 15.43 3.95 5.15
CA PRO A 204 16.26 4.87 5.94
C PRO A 204 15.44 6.05 6.49
N ALA A 205 14.31 6.38 5.86
CA ALA A 205 13.45 7.53 6.22
C ALA A 205 12.31 7.17 7.17
N ALA A 206 11.86 5.91 7.21
CA ALA A 206 10.73 5.51 8.05
C ALA A 206 11.21 5.09 9.45
N ARG A 207 10.74 5.79 10.49
CA ARG A 207 10.89 5.34 11.88
C ARG A 207 9.55 5.43 12.59
N MET A 208 9.01 4.31 13.03
CA MET A 208 7.90 4.32 13.97
C MET A 208 8.41 4.75 15.35
N VAL A 209 8.19 6.02 15.66
CA VAL A 209 8.57 6.65 16.93
C VAL A 209 7.34 7.35 17.48
N ASP A 210 6.81 6.83 18.59
CA ASP A 210 5.87 7.58 19.42
C ASP A 210 6.68 8.38 20.45
N PRO A 211 6.53 9.73 20.50
CA PRO A 211 7.29 10.58 21.41
C PRO A 211 7.04 10.25 22.90
N ARG A 212 5.97 9.50 23.23
CA ARG A 212 5.71 9.01 24.58
C ARG A 212 6.50 7.76 24.94
N TRP A 213 7.11 7.08 23.97
CA TRP A 213 7.88 5.87 24.23
C TRP A 213 9.26 6.21 24.80
N LYS A 214 9.38 6.14 26.13
CA LYS A 214 10.65 6.36 26.86
C LYS A 214 11.65 5.19 26.75
N ARG A 215 11.22 4.05 26.23
CA ARG A 215 12.05 2.85 25.99
C ARG A 215 11.53 2.08 24.78
N GLN A 216 12.36 1.21 24.21
CA GLN A 216 11.94 0.33 23.12
C GLN A 216 11.04 -0.80 23.65
N TYR A 217 9.87 -0.98 23.02
CA TYR A 217 8.93 -2.06 23.34
C TYR A 217 8.94 -3.17 22.28
N HIS A 218 9.36 -2.86 21.04
CA HIS A 218 9.27 -3.77 19.90
C HIS A 218 10.47 -3.63 18.97
N PHE A 219 10.81 -4.71 18.28
CA PHE A 219 11.86 -4.72 17.25
C PHE A 219 11.45 -4.00 15.95
N ARG A 220 10.14 -3.96 15.65
CA ARG A 220 9.62 -3.44 14.38
C ARG A 220 9.49 -1.92 14.42
N ARG A 221 10.38 -1.23 13.70
CA ARG A 221 10.40 0.25 13.61
C ARG A 221 10.59 0.81 12.22
N HIS A 222 11.21 0.03 11.33
CA HIS A 222 11.64 0.51 10.02
C HIS A 222 11.09 -0.29 8.85
N HIS A 223 10.32 -1.35 9.15
CA HIS A 223 9.88 -2.32 8.17
C HIS A 223 8.61 -1.85 7.50
N ALA A 224 8.62 -1.79 6.17
CA ALA A 224 7.44 -1.91 5.35
C ALA A 224 7.42 -3.30 4.73
N TYR A 225 6.25 -3.90 4.63
CA TYR A 225 6.02 -5.23 4.08
C TYR A 225 5.33 -5.09 2.74
N TYR A 226 5.69 -5.94 1.78
CA TYR A 226 5.04 -6.06 0.49
C TYR A 226 4.65 -7.51 0.32
N LEU A 227 3.35 -7.78 0.33
CA LEU A 227 2.79 -9.10 0.06
C LEU A 227 2.44 -9.16 -1.42
N VAL A 228 3.01 -10.16 -2.10
CA VAL A 228 2.82 -10.38 -3.53
C VAL A 228 1.85 -11.53 -3.71
N TYR A 229 0.73 -11.28 -4.38
CA TYR A 229 -0.21 -12.32 -4.80
C TYR A 229 -0.18 -12.45 -6.31
N LYS A 230 -0.16 -13.69 -6.81
CA LYS A 230 -0.29 -14.00 -8.23
C LYS A 230 -1.59 -14.75 -8.47
N TRP A 231 -2.24 -14.43 -9.57
CA TRP A 231 -3.34 -15.21 -10.12
C TRP A 231 -2.70 -16.18 -11.10
N ASP A 232 -3.03 -17.47 -11.00
CA ASP A 232 -2.43 -18.54 -11.82
C ASP A 232 -2.43 -18.27 -13.33
#